data_AF-A0AAW7X8F1-F1
#
_entry.id   AF-A0AAW7X8F1-F1
#
_cell.length_a   1.000
_cell.length_b   1.000
_cell.length_c   1.000
_cell.angle_alpha   90.00
_cell.angle_beta   90.00
_cell.angle_gamma   90.00
#
_symmetry.space_group_name_H-M   'P 1'
#
loop_
_entity.id
_entity.type
_entity.pdbx_description
1 polymer ?
#
loop_
_entity_poly.entity_id
_entity_poly.type
_entity_poly.pdbx_seq_one_letter_code
_entity_poly.pdbx_strand_id
1 'polypeptide(L)'
;MKHAKFTFEGTCKQRGFSLFELLLVIIIISLLIYLGYDKYSPQMANAAEKMIEYQASTFSRAVSTINAQSKIDNKGYVEYGGDKNSRIYVNEFGWPANTNRTMSPKYYNQTPEECKQLWDMIFKNAPSSAIGYIDQKNKPDFKISSINARICRYELVRKQEGTYFFDYDLSTGNIVVSHP
;
A
#
# COMPACT_ATOMS: atom_id res chain seq x y z
N MET A 1 -31.34 6.20 -57.23
CA MET A 1 -31.57 6.32 -55.77
C MET A 1 -30.82 7.54 -55.27
N LYS A 2 -31.53 8.50 -54.67
CA LYS A 2 -30.98 9.77 -54.17
C LYS A 2 -30.34 9.52 -52.79
N HIS A 3 -29.04 9.77 -52.65
CA HIS A 3 -28.38 9.81 -51.35
C HIS A 3 -28.61 11.18 -50.71
N ALA A 4 -29.40 11.21 -49.64
CA ALA A 4 -29.54 12.39 -48.79
C ALA A 4 -28.23 12.62 -48.02
N LYS A 5 -27.61 13.78 -48.25
CA LYS A 5 -26.46 14.27 -47.50
C LYS A 5 -26.99 14.93 -46.23
N PHE A 6 -26.89 14.28 -45.08
CA PHE A 6 -27.16 14.92 -43.79
C PHE A 6 -25.92 15.72 -43.39
N THR A 7 -25.90 17.01 -43.73
CA THR A 7 -24.92 17.97 -43.22
C THR A 7 -25.40 18.45 -41.85
N PHE A 8 -24.72 18.00 -40.79
CA PHE A 8 -24.88 18.56 -39.45
C PHE A 8 -24.01 19.82 -39.35
N GLU A 9 -24.48 20.94 -39.88
CA GLU A 9 -23.88 22.25 -39.60
C GLU A 9 -24.45 22.79 -38.28
N GLY A 10 -24.01 22.19 -37.18
CA GLY A 10 -24.11 22.80 -35.86
C GLY A 10 -22.90 23.70 -35.65
N THR A 11 -23.00 24.98 -35.98
CA THR A 11 -22.01 25.99 -35.55
C THR A 11 -22.09 26.11 -34.03
N CYS A 12 -21.28 25.31 -33.33
CA CYS A 12 -21.12 25.41 -31.89
C CYS A 12 -20.39 26.72 -31.59
N LYS A 13 -21.15 27.80 -31.40
CA LYS A 13 -20.64 29.10 -30.98
C LYS A 13 -20.05 28.90 -29.58
N GLN A 14 -18.74 28.73 -29.48
CA GLN A 14 -18.05 28.74 -28.19
C GLN A 14 -18.27 30.11 -27.55
N ARG A 15 -19.28 30.20 -26.68
CA ARG A 15 -19.40 31.29 -25.71
C ARG A 15 -18.24 31.09 -24.74
N GLY A 16 -17.14 31.81 -24.99
CA GLY A 16 -16.06 31.93 -24.03
C GLY A 16 -16.61 32.43 -22.70
N PHE A 17 -16.04 31.90 -21.61
CA PHE A 17 -16.39 32.26 -20.23
C PHE A 17 -16.37 33.78 -20.07
N SER A 18 -17.44 34.36 -19.50
CA SER A 18 -17.45 35.80 -19.20
C SER A 18 -16.48 36.10 -18.05
N LEU A 19 -15.77 37.24 -18.12
CA LEU A 19 -14.87 37.68 -17.04
C LEU A 19 -15.59 37.78 -15.68
N PHE A 20 -16.86 38.19 -15.71
CA PHE A 20 -17.70 38.28 -14.51
C PHE A 20 -17.99 36.90 -13.91
N GLU A 21 -18.24 35.91 -14.77
CA GLU A 21 -18.55 34.55 -14.34
C GLU A 21 -17.33 33.89 -13.70
N LEU A 22 -16.14 34.12 -14.25
CA LEU A 22 -14.88 33.67 -13.64
C LEU A 22 -14.66 34.30 -12.26
N LEU A 23 -14.94 35.61 -12.12
CA LEU A 23 -14.77 36.32 -10.86
C LEU A 23 -15.72 35.79 -9.78
N LEU A 24 -16.99 35.56 -10.14
CA LEU A 24 -17.97 34.98 -9.22
C LEU A 24 -17.56 33.55 -8.79
N VAL A 25 -17.08 32.73 -9.72
CA VAL A 25 -16.60 31.38 -9.42
C VAL A 25 -15.41 31.41 -8.45
N ILE A 26 -14.44 32.32 -8.66
CA ILE A 26 -13.28 32.45 -7.76
C ILE A 26 -13.73 32.84 -6.35
N ILE A 27 -14.66 33.80 -6.21
CA ILE A 27 -15.20 34.21 -4.90
C ILE A 27 -15.84 33.02 -4.18
N ILE A 28 -16.65 32.23 -4.90
CA ILE A 28 -17.29 31.04 -4.33
C ILE A 28 -16.23 30.00 -3.93
N ILE A 29 -15.24 29.72 -4.77
CA ILE A 29 -14.16 28.77 -4.45
C ILE A 29 -13.38 29.22 -3.22
N SER A 30 -13.05 30.51 -3.10
CA SER A 30 -12.34 31.06 -1.93
C SER A 30 -13.16 30.90 -0.65
N LEU A 31 -14.47 31.16 -0.71
CA LEU A 31 -15.36 30.96 0.44
C LEU A 31 -15.44 29.48 0.84
N LEU A 32 -15.55 28.57 -0.14
CA LEU A 32 -15.57 27.13 0.11
C LEU A 32 -14.28 26.63 0.74
N ILE A 33 -13.12 27.07 0.25
CA ILE A 33 -11.81 26.69 0.81
C ILE A 33 -11.69 27.19 2.25
N TYR A 34 -12.10 28.45 2.52
CA TYR A 34 -12.02 29.03 3.86
C TYR A 34 -12.85 28.25 4.88
N LEU A 35 -14.09 27.90 4.53
CA LEU A 35 -14.97 27.12 5.40
C LEU A 35 -14.50 25.66 5.56
N GLY A 36 -13.88 25.08 4.53
CA GLY A 36 -13.37 23.72 4.56
C GLY A 36 -12.07 23.56 5.34
N TYR A 37 -11.23 24.60 5.41
CA TYR A 37 -9.86 24.50 5.90
C TYR A 37 -9.74 23.89 7.30
N ASP A 38 -10.53 24.40 8.25
CA ASP A 38 -10.49 23.97 9.66
C ASP A 38 -10.84 22.47 9.81
N LYS A 39 -11.75 21.97 8.97
CA LYS A 39 -12.19 20.58 8.99
C LYS A 39 -11.16 19.62 8.36
N TYR A 40 -10.48 20.04 7.29
CA TYR A 40 -9.57 19.17 6.54
C TYR A 40 -8.14 19.14 7.08
N SER A 41 -7.67 20.21 7.73
CA SER A 41 -6.32 20.31 8.28
C SER A 41 -5.93 19.18 9.26
N PRO A 42 -6.73 18.84 10.30
CA PRO A 42 -6.37 17.77 11.24
C PRO A 42 -6.44 16.36 10.62
N GLN A 43 -7.30 16.14 9.63
CA GLN A 43 -7.38 14.86 8.92
C GLN A 43 -6.12 14.59 8.07
N MET A 44 -5.52 15.65 7.54
CA MET A 44 -4.24 15.55 6.83
C MET A 44 -3.09 15.22 7.78
N ALA A 45 -3.13 15.70 9.03
CA ALA A 45 -2.14 15.38 10.05
C ALA A 45 -2.13 13.89 10.40
N ASN A 46 -3.31 13.26 10.52
CA ASN A 46 -3.45 11.85 10.87
C ASN A 46 -3.41 10.91 9.66
N ALA A 47 -3.20 11.43 8.44
CA ALA A 47 -3.20 10.61 7.23
C ALA A 47 -2.09 9.55 7.24
N ALA A 48 -0.93 9.86 7.84
CA ALA A 48 0.17 8.90 7.98
C ALA A 48 -0.19 7.73 8.91
N GLU A 49 -0.82 8.02 10.04
CA GLU A 49 -1.35 7.04 10.98
C GLU A 49 -2.37 6.12 10.29
N LYS A 50 -3.37 6.70 9.61
CA LYS A 50 -4.39 5.91 8.91
C LYS A 50 -3.81 5.08 7.76
N MET A 51 -2.77 5.59 7.11
CA MET A 51 -2.07 4.85 6.06
C MET A 51 -1.31 3.63 6.61
N ILE A 52 -0.63 3.74 7.76
CA ILE A 52 0.08 2.61 8.36
C ILE A 52 -0.89 1.58 8.93
N GLU A 53 -1.97 2.03 9.60
CA GLU A 53 -3.04 1.17 10.10
C GLU A 53 -3.72 0.38 8.97
N TYR A 54 -4.05 1.06 7.87
CA TYR A 54 -4.67 0.43 6.70
C TYR A 54 -3.78 -0.66 6.10
N GLN A 55 -2.49 -0.39 5.96
CA GLN A 55 -1.54 -1.35 5.40
C GLN A 55 -1.30 -2.53 6.33
N ALA A 56 -1.14 -2.27 7.64
CA ALA A 56 -1.01 -3.32 8.64
C ALA A 56 -2.26 -4.21 8.70
N SER A 57 -3.46 -3.63 8.63
CA SER A 57 -4.72 -4.37 8.58
C SER A 57 -4.84 -5.24 7.32
N THR A 58 -4.48 -4.69 6.17
CA THR A 58 -4.46 -5.44 4.91
C THR A 58 -3.46 -6.61 4.98
N PHE A 59 -2.27 -6.35 5.50
CA PHE A 59 -1.23 -7.36 5.69
C PHE A 59 -1.68 -8.44 6.66
N SER A 60 -2.31 -8.06 7.78
CA SER A 60 -2.85 -8.99 8.79
C SER A 60 -3.90 -9.93 8.24
N ARG A 61 -4.82 -9.40 7.44
CA ARG A 61 -5.83 -10.22 6.76
C ARG A 61 -5.20 -11.20 5.79
N ALA A 62 -4.20 -10.77 5.02
CA ALA A 62 -3.48 -11.63 4.08
C ALA A 62 -2.72 -12.75 4.82
N VAL A 63 -1.93 -12.40 5.83
CA VAL A 63 -1.18 -13.36 6.68
C VAL A 63 -2.11 -14.39 7.31
N SER A 64 -3.23 -13.94 7.88
CA SER A 64 -4.23 -14.82 8.51
C SER A 64 -4.88 -15.76 7.50
N THR A 65 -5.18 -15.26 6.29
CA THR A 65 -5.74 -16.07 5.20
C THR A 65 -4.74 -17.13 4.74
N ILE A 66 -3.46 -16.76 4.58
CA ILE A 66 -2.39 -17.70 4.22
C ILE A 66 -2.21 -18.77 5.31
N ASN A 67 -2.27 -18.39 6.59
CA ASN A 67 -2.18 -19.34 7.69
C ASN A 67 -3.38 -20.31 7.74
N ALA A 68 -4.58 -19.82 7.46
CA ALA A 68 -5.75 -20.68 7.35
C ALA A 68 -5.59 -21.68 6.19
N GLN A 69 -5.13 -21.21 5.03
CA GLN A 69 -4.93 -22.06 3.85
C GLN A 69 -3.80 -23.09 4.06
N SER A 70 -2.70 -22.71 4.72
CA SER A 70 -1.59 -23.64 4.99
C SER A 70 -2.00 -24.81 5.88
N LYS A 71 -2.89 -24.55 6.85
CA LYS A 71 -3.48 -25.59 7.71
C LYS A 71 -4.39 -26.55 6.95
N ILE A 72 -4.99 -26.12 5.84
CA ILE A 72 -5.84 -26.95 4.98
C ILE A 72 -4.98 -27.78 4.02
N ASP A 73 -4.02 -27.14 3.35
CA ASP A 73 -3.23 -27.77 2.29
C ASP A 73 -2.18 -28.76 2.84
N ASN A 74 -1.78 -28.60 4.11
CA ASN A 74 -0.74 -29.38 4.78
C ASN A 74 0.57 -29.47 3.96
N LYS A 75 0.90 -28.38 3.27
CA LYS A 75 2.11 -28.19 2.48
C LYS A 75 2.93 -27.05 3.09
N GLY A 76 4.24 -27.08 2.90
CA GLY A 76 5.14 -25.98 3.30
C GLY A 76 5.00 -24.70 2.45
N TYR A 77 3.95 -24.60 1.64
CA TYR A 77 3.65 -23.42 0.83
C TYR A 77 2.14 -23.35 0.53
N VAL A 78 1.69 -22.14 0.20
CA VAL A 78 0.33 -21.83 -0.26
C VAL A 78 0.40 -21.18 -1.64
N GLU A 79 -0.51 -21.56 -2.53
CA GLU A 79 -0.73 -20.85 -3.79
C GLU A 79 -1.60 -19.61 -3.50
N TYR A 80 -1.07 -18.42 -3.74
CA TYR A 80 -1.69 -17.15 -3.38
C TYR A 80 -2.14 -16.39 -4.63
N GLY A 81 -3.32 -15.76 -4.56
CA GLY A 81 -3.83 -14.94 -5.67
C GLY A 81 -4.39 -15.72 -6.88
N GLY A 82 -4.53 -17.04 -6.78
CA GLY A 82 -5.09 -17.90 -7.83
C GLY A 82 -4.13 -18.26 -8.96
N ASP A 83 -2.84 -17.92 -8.83
CA ASP A 83 -1.78 -18.32 -9.74
C ASP A 83 -0.89 -19.41 -9.09
N LYS A 84 -0.64 -20.51 -9.83
CA LYS A 84 0.19 -21.64 -9.37
C LYS A 84 1.68 -21.28 -9.27
N ASN A 85 2.11 -20.23 -9.96
CA ASN A 85 3.47 -19.71 -9.87
C ASN A 85 3.64 -18.76 -8.68
N SER A 86 2.54 -18.27 -8.11
CA SER A 86 2.51 -17.36 -6.98
C SER A 86 2.51 -18.14 -5.66
N ARG A 87 3.67 -18.68 -5.28
CA ARG A 87 3.82 -19.47 -4.05
C ARG A 87 4.35 -18.63 -2.90
N ILE A 88 3.71 -18.74 -1.76
CA ILE A 88 4.19 -18.21 -0.48
C ILE A 88 4.58 -19.40 0.38
N TYR A 89 5.86 -19.49 0.72
CA TYR A 89 6.38 -20.51 1.63
C TYR A 89 6.06 -20.12 3.06
N VAL A 90 5.58 -21.11 3.82
CA VAL A 90 5.18 -20.93 5.21
C VAL A 90 6.13 -21.65 6.15
N ASN A 91 6.29 -21.10 7.35
CA ASN A 91 7.12 -21.68 8.39
C ASN A 91 6.45 -22.86 9.09
N GLU A 92 7.12 -23.42 10.10
CA GLU A 92 6.61 -24.54 10.91
C GLU A 92 5.29 -24.24 11.65
N PHE A 93 4.92 -22.97 11.79
CA PHE A 93 3.66 -22.53 12.41
C PHE A 93 2.59 -22.18 11.36
N GLY A 94 2.90 -22.34 10.08
CA GLY A 94 2.03 -22.02 8.95
C GLY A 94 1.99 -20.53 8.60
N TRP A 95 2.89 -19.71 9.13
CA TRP A 95 2.97 -18.27 8.84
C TRP A 95 3.83 -18.00 7.61
N PRO A 96 3.46 -17.03 6.75
CA PRO A 96 4.23 -16.69 5.55
C PRO A 96 5.62 -16.19 5.91
N ALA A 97 6.64 -16.75 5.27
CA ALA A 97 8.04 -16.42 5.49
C ALA A 97 8.67 -15.76 4.24
N ASN A 98 8.51 -16.35 3.06
CA ASN A 98 9.09 -15.82 1.82
C ASN A 98 8.32 -16.33 0.58
N THR A 99 8.75 -15.93 -0.62
CA THR A 99 8.19 -16.43 -1.90
C THR A 99 9.19 -17.25 -2.71
N ASN A 100 10.42 -17.41 -2.21
CA ASN A 100 11.50 -18.07 -2.93
C ASN A 100 11.83 -19.43 -2.32
N ARG A 101 11.69 -20.49 -3.12
CA ARG A 101 11.97 -21.89 -2.73
C ARG A 101 13.39 -22.12 -2.20
N THR A 102 14.36 -21.31 -2.65
CA THR A 102 15.76 -21.48 -2.24
C THR A 102 16.05 -20.85 -0.87
N MET A 103 15.12 -20.07 -0.33
CA MET A 103 15.25 -19.40 0.96
C MET A 103 14.56 -20.22 2.05
N SER A 104 15.11 -20.19 3.27
CA SER A 104 14.65 -21.03 4.36
C SER A 104 13.38 -20.42 4.97
N PRO A 105 12.23 -21.12 4.98
CA PRO A 105 11.00 -20.58 5.56
C PRO A 105 11.01 -20.67 7.09
N LYS A 106 12.17 -20.69 7.74
CA LYS A 106 12.29 -20.85 9.20
C LYS A 106 11.98 -19.55 9.91
N TYR A 107 11.30 -19.64 11.06
CA TYR A 107 10.90 -18.44 11.82
C TYR A 107 12.07 -17.58 12.35
N TYR A 108 13.30 -18.10 12.39
CA TYR A 108 14.46 -17.48 13.04
C TYR A 108 15.61 -17.08 12.09
N ASN A 109 15.39 -17.09 10.78
CA ASN A 109 16.41 -16.70 9.79
C ASN A 109 15.85 -15.77 8.71
N GLN A 110 14.93 -14.89 9.09
CA GLN A 110 14.25 -13.98 8.19
C GLN A 110 15.18 -12.85 7.72
N THR A 111 15.34 -12.67 6.42
CA THR A 111 16.12 -11.58 5.84
C THR A 111 15.23 -10.41 5.40
N PRO A 112 15.78 -9.18 5.26
CA PRO A 112 15.03 -8.05 4.71
C PRO A 112 14.50 -8.31 3.29
N GLU A 113 15.21 -9.10 2.48
CA GLU A 113 14.78 -9.52 1.15
C GLU A 113 13.52 -10.37 1.21
N GLU A 114 13.43 -11.31 2.16
CA GLU A 114 12.23 -12.11 2.37
C GLU A 114 11.05 -11.25 2.84
N CYS A 115 11.30 -10.30 3.73
CA CYS A 115 10.29 -9.32 4.14
C CYS A 115 9.76 -8.50 2.96
N LYS A 116 10.64 -8.10 2.03
CA LYS A 116 10.26 -7.39 0.82
C LYS A 116 9.49 -8.29 -0.16
N GLN A 117 9.89 -9.54 -0.32
CA GLN A 117 9.14 -10.51 -1.12
C GLN A 117 7.70 -10.66 -0.63
N LEU A 118 7.50 -10.76 0.69
CA LEU A 118 6.16 -10.81 1.27
C LEU A 118 5.36 -9.54 1.00
N TRP A 119 6.00 -8.37 1.12
CA TRP A 119 5.37 -7.08 0.80
C TRP A 119 4.88 -7.02 -0.64
N ASP A 120 5.77 -7.28 -1.59
CA ASP A 120 5.49 -7.20 -3.02
C ASP A 120 4.43 -8.24 -3.45
N MET A 121 4.36 -9.37 -2.73
CA MET A 121 3.42 -10.45 -3.00
C MET A 121 2.02 -10.19 -2.41
N ILE A 122 1.96 -9.67 -1.18
CA ILE A 122 0.70 -9.42 -0.47
C ILE A 122 -0.03 -8.23 -1.09
N PHE A 123 0.70 -7.18 -1.46
CA PHE A 123 0.14 -5.98 -2.08
C PHE A 123 0.21 -6.06 -3.60
N LYS A 124 -0.92 -6.31 -4.27
CA LYS A 124 -1.03 -6.33 -5.74
C LYS A 124 -0.49 -5.06 -6.41
N ASN A 125 -0.69 -3.91 -5.76
CA ASN A 125 -0.12 -2.61 -6.14
C ASN A 125 0.63 -2.05 -4.93
N ALA A 126 1.77 -2.66 -4.62
CA ALA A 126 2.59 -2.28 -3.47
C ALA A 126 3.03 -0.81 -3.55
N PRO A 127 2.91 -0.04 -2.45
CA PRO A 127 3.61 1.23 -2.33
C PRO A 127 5.11 1.03 -2.53
N SER A 128 5.78 2.07 -3.03
CA SER A 128 7.21 2.00 -3.34
C SER A 128 7.98 1.61 -2.08
N SER A 129 8.83 0.60 -2.16
CA SER A 129 9.56 0.08 -1.00
C SER A 129 11.02 -0.23 -1.33
N ALA A 130 11.91 0.01 -0.36
CA ALA A 130 13.31 -0.39 -0.46
C ALA A 130 13.77 -1.07 0.83
N ILE A 131 14.82 -1.89 0.69
CA ILE A 131 15.48 -2.54 1.81
C ILE A 131 16.52 -1.56 2.38
N GLY A 132 16.52 -1.35 3.70
CA GLY A 132 17.58 -0.62 4.38
C GLY A 132 17.71 0.86 3.99
N TYR A 133 18.93 1.29 3.60
CA TYR A 133 19.29 2.70 3.44
C TYR A 133 18.65 3.33 2.20
N ILE A 134 18.10 4.53 2.38
CA ILE A 134 17.38 5.28 1.34
C ILE A 134 18.25 6.44 0.85
N ASP A 135 18.59 6.43 -0.44
CA ASP A 135 19.19 7.58 -1.11
C ASP A 135 18.19 8.75 -1.13
N GLN A 136 18.65 9.96 -0.76
CA GLN A 136 17.82 11.17 -0.69
C GLN A 136 17.23 11.58 -2.04
N LYS A 137 17.79 11.11 -3.17
CA LYS A 137 17.30 11.42 -4.51
C LYS A 137 16.05 10.64 -4.93
N ASN A 138 15.82 9.44 -4.37
CA ASN A 138 14.66 8.62 -4.74
C ASN A 138 14.13 7.91 -3.49
N LYS A 139 13.27 8.63 -2.74
CA LYS A 139 12.73 8.12 -1.48
C LYS A 139 11.57 7.16 -1.76
N PRO A 140 11.68 5.86 -1.43
CA PRO A 140 10.53 4.98 -1.43
C PRO A 140 9.53 5.43 -0.35
N ASP A 141 8.29 4.98 -0.46
CA ASP A 141 7.27 5.21 0.56
C ASP A 141 7.58 4.41 1.84
N PHE A 142 8.14 3.21 1.67
CA PHE A 142 8.45 2.28 2.76
C PHE A 142 9.92 1.86 2.80
N LYS A 143 10.45 1.80 4.02
CA LYS A 143 11.70 1.15 4.38
C LYS A 143 11.38 -0.22 4.98
N ILE A 144 12.00 -1.25 4.43
CA ILE A 144 11.83 -2.64 4.87
C ILE A 144 13.12 -3.09 5.56
N SER A 145 12.97 -3.69 6.74
CA SER A 145 14.09 -4.27 7.49
C SER A 145 13.67 -5.55 8.21
N SER A 146 14.67 -6.34 8.62
CA SER A 146 14.49 -7.50 9.48
C SER A 146 15.17 -7.24 10.83
N ILE A 147 14.42 -7.44 11.92
CA ILE A 147 14.89 -7.28 13.28
C ILE A 147 15.05 -8.67 13.90
N ASN A 148 16.25 -8.95 14.43
CA ASN A 148 16.61 -10.22 15.07
C ASN A 148 16.33 -11.46 14.21
N ALA A 149 16.40 -11.33 12.88
CA ALA A 149 16.11 -12.40 11.92
C ALA A 149 14.73 -13.07 12.11
N ARG A 150 13.75 -12.33 12.64
CA ARG A 150 12.40 -12.86 12.98
C ARG A 150 11.28 -11.88 12.70
N ILE A 151 11.53 -10.58 12.87
CA ILE A 151 10.49 -9.56 12.76
C ILE A 151 10.73 -8.78 11.47
N CYS A 152 9.75 -8.79 10.57
CA CYS A 152 9.74 -7.90 9.42
C CYS A 152 9.17 -6.55 9.84
N ARG A 153 9.97 -5.49 9.76
CA ARG A 153 9.52 -4.11 9.99
C ARG A 153 9.26 -3.42 8.67
N TYR A 154 8.08 -2.82 8.56
CA TYR A 154 7.65 -2.00 7.44
C TYR A 154 7.42 -0.57 7.93
N GLU A 155 8.37 0.30 7.64
CA GLU A 155 8.42 1.67 8.17
C GLU A 155 8.10 2.69 7.07
N LEU A 156 7.16 3.60 7.35
CA LEU A 156 6.79 4.68 6.44
C LEU A 156 7.89 5.76 6.45
N VAL A 157 8.43 6.07 5.28
CA VAL A 157 9.54 7.03 5.13
C VAL A 157 8.99 8.45 5.25
N ARG A 158 9.34 9.12 6.36
CA ARG A 158 8.93 10.50 6.67
C ARG A 158 10.13 11.34 7.09
N LYS A 159 9.90 12.63 7.40
CA LYS A 159 10.95 13.53 7.92
C LYS A 159 11.52 13.06 9.27
N GLN A 160 10.73 12.35 10.06
CA GLN A 160 11.15 11.75 11.32
C GLN A 160 11.14 10.23 11.15
N GLU A 161 12.31 9.62 10.97
CA GLU A 161 12.44 8.16 10.90
C GLU A 161 12.04 7.49 12.22
N GLY A 162 11.59 6.23 12.14
CA GLY A 162 11.23 5.40 13.28
C GLY A 162 9.90 5.75 13.95
N THR A 163 9.11 6.66 13.37
CA THR A 163 7.83 7.09 13.97
C THR A 163 6.65 6.21 13.56
N TYR A 164 6.48 5.93 12.26
CA TYR A 164 5.33 5.18 11.74
C TYR A 164 5.80 3.86 11.13
N PHE A 165 5.50 2.73 11.79
CA PHE A 165 5.84 1.41 11.28
C PHE A 165 4.85 0.36 11.76
N PHE A 166 4.85 -0.80 11.09
CA PHE A 166 4.29 -2.01 11.70
C PHE A 166 5.30 -3.15 11.61
N ASP A 167 5.25 -3.99 12.64
CA ASP A 167 6.11 -5.15 12.81
C ASP A 167 5.28 -6.41 12.63
N TYR A 168 5.77 -7.30 11.77
CA TYR A 168 5.23 -8.65 11.59
C TYR A 168 6.17 -9.67 12.23
N ASP A 169 5.70 -10.37 13.26
CA ASP A 169 6.48 -11.41 13.95
C ASP A 169 6.20 -12.79 13.33
N LEU A 170 7.21 -13.38 12.68
CA LEU A 170 7.08 -14.67 12.01
C LEU A 170 6.76 -15.84 12.95
N SER A 171 7.12 -15.76 14.24
CA SER A 171 6.86 -16.86 15.18
C SER A 171 5.40 -16.93 15.61
N THR A 172 4.71 -15.79 15.64
CA THR A 172 3.34 -15.70 16.16
C THR A 172 2.30 -15.33 15.12
N GLY A 173 2.71 -14.77 13.99
CA GLY A 173 1.80 -14.18 13.01
C GLY A 173 1.28 -12.79 13.41
N ASN A 174 1.67 -12.28 14.57
CA ASN A 174 1.17 -11.03 15.10
C ASN A 174 1.71 -9.83 14.33
N ILE A 175 0.84 -8.83 14.18
CA ILE A 175 1.19 -7.55 13.59
C ILE A 175 0.95 -6.45 14.62
N VAL A 176 1.99 -5.68 14.91
CA VAL A 176 1.95 -4.58 15.87
C VAL A 176 2.24 -3.29 15.15
N VAL A 177 1.30 -2.34 15.25
CA VAL A 177 1.44 -1.01 14.65
C VAL A 177 2.02 -0.05 15.70
N SER A 178 2.93 0.81 15.26
CA SER A 178 3.51 1.88 16.06
C SER A 178 3.39 3.20 15.31
N HIS A 179 2.86 4.20 15.99
CA HIS A 179 2.83 5.60 15.59
C HIS A 179 2.88 6.47 16.85
N PRO A 180 3.23 7.77 16.74
CA PRO A 180 3.18 8.72 17.85
C PRO A 180 1.79 8.88 18.47
#